data_AF-A0AAJ1MLN5-F1
#
_entry.id   AF-A0AAJ1MLN5-F1
#
_cell.length_a   1.000
_cell.length_b   1.000
_cell.length_c   1.000
_cell.angle_alpha   90.00
_cell.angle_beta   90.00
_cell.angle_gamma   90.00
#
_symmetry.space_group_name_H-M   'P 1'
#
loop_
_entity.id
_entity.type
_entity.pdbx_description
1 polymer ?
#
loop_
_entity_poly.entity_id
_entity_poly.type
_entity_poly.pdbx_seq_one_letter_code
_entity_poly.pdbx_strand_id
1 'polypeptide(L)'
;MLKKTGLLSAVLILITVNLHAISFLVNNTLWETLSSSELSELSWKSTYIGKSVGTVSLDELFPAMFEAWRIEIETGDSPSSMRFSDPDLADELSKIKLIDIDNEWALLYKSRTITGIKSINIECEQLEDDPLEIWINWEGIDLLKNEINRWSLRHGIEVKVTEVPKPDSKLVSVTQAGGNVPDILMVQSSYIDRLANSSAIQSLDYMFPGGMVQQGREAFSHNGRVWAIPFYYDTQMLFFNPELIRKPDVNWSLRDFEETCRKAAESKLIPSAWNSYSASFLIPFQIAFGKKSLVEPDGSIIINDEPTLQALEYVLKLQKEGLMQPMERDAMTALFVSGEVASIISASYAIPHFLELGIPFDTAPLPINPDTGIRVSPLLDFKAFAISKRSKNTIGARRLIEYLCGQGVQQRFTSATAKLPALETALPAISEDNQWYETLLISSEAGTVIPTDKAYSIYKNTMWKMLRFAISGKMPAEQVLEKTQELVNKNLEDRN
;
A
#
# COMPACT_ATOMS: atom_id res chain seq x y z
N MET A 1 25.80 -69.48 -17.91
CA MET A 1 25.56 -70.00 -16.54
C MET A 1 26.60 -69.38 -15.61
N LEU A 2 26.16 -68.68 -14.55
CA LEU A 2 26.93 -68.09 -13.41
C LEU A 2 27.95 -66.96 -13.72
N LYS A 3 27.67 -65.66 -13.48
CA LYS A 3 27.66 -64.84 -12.22
C LYS A 3 29.00 -64.70 -11.47
N LYS A 4 29.52 -63.45 -11.42
CA LYS A 4 30.02 -62.67 -10.24
C LYS A 4 30.67 -61.36 -10.75
N THR A 5 30.00 -60.20 -10.71
CA THR A 5 30.05 -59.13 -9.67
C THR A 5 31.44 -58.59 -9.33
N GLY A 6 31.69 -57.32 -9.66
CA GLY A 6 32.76 -56.47 -9.14
C GLY A 6 32.24 -55.03 -9.03
N LEU A 7 32.32 -54.48 -7.82
CA LEU A 7 31.83 -53.19 -7.31
C LEU A 7 32.36 -51.96 -8.07
N LEU A 8 31.51 -50.98 -8.36
CA LEU A 8 31.90 -49.57 -8.45
C LEU A 8 31.43 -48.87 -7.16
N SER A 9 32.37 -48.34 -6.39
CA SER A 9 32.10 -47.51 -5.22
C SER A 9 31.57 -46.14 -5.69
N ALA A 10 30.30 -45.85 -5.39
CA ALA A 10 29.79 -44.49 -5.41
C ALA A 10 30.22 -43.81 -4.10
N VAL A 11 31.07 -42.79 -4.22
CA VAL A 11 31.37 -41.87 -3.11
C VAL A 11 30.12 -41.03 -2.90
N LEU A 12 29.37 -41.34 -1.85
CA LEU A 12 28.28 -40.51 -1.36
C LEU A 12 28.93 -39.32 -0.64
N ILE A 13 28.96 -38.15 -1.29
CA ILE A 13 29.26 -36.89 -0.59
C ILE A 13 28.02 -36.59 0.26
N LEU A 14 28.07 -36.99 1.53
CA LEU A 14 27.14 -36.53 2.55
C LEU A 14 27.41 -35.04 2.77
N ILE A 15 26.68 -34.18 2.07
CA ILE A 15 26.44 -32.82 2.55
C ILE A 15 25.54 -33.00 3.78
N THR A 16 26.10 -32.88 4.97
CA THR A 16 25.32 -32.75 6.20
C THR A 16 24.56 -31.43 6.14
N VAL A 17 23.35 -31.46 5.57
CA VAL A 17 22.38 -30.39 5.77
C VAL A 17 21.98 -30.48 7.24
N ASN A 18 22.34 -29.45 8.01
CA ASN A 18 21.99 -29.34 9.41
C ASN A 18 20.47 -29.07 9.46
N LEU A 19 19.66 -30.12 9.47
CA LEU A 19 18.20 -30.07 9.50
C LEU A 19 17.72 -29.70 10.90
N HIS A 20 17.89 -28.43 11.31
CA HIS A 20 17.22 -27.92 12.50
C HIS A 20 15.79 -27.53 12.13
N ALA A 21 14.85 -28.43 12.43
CA ALA A 21 13.43 -28.19 12.29
C ALA A 21 12.82 -27.76 13.62
N ILE A 22 11.87 -26.82 13.58
CA ILE A 22 11.13 -26.34 14.74
C ILE A 22 9.72 -26.93 14.68
N SER A 23 9.28 -27.54 15.78
CA SER A 23 7.90 -28.02 15.92
C SER A 23 7.02 -26.98 16.58
N PHE A 24 5.92 -26.64 15.93
CA PHE A 24 4.88 -25.75 16.44
C PHE A 24 3.74 -26.61 16.96
N LEU A 25 3.32 -26.36 18.20
CA LEU A 25 2.27 -27.12 18.87
C LEU A 25 1.15 -26.19 19.34
N VAL A 26 -0.08 -26.67 19.26
CA VAL A 26 -1.26 -25.98 19.76
C VAL A 26 -1.93 -26.88 20.78
N ASN A 27 -2.07 -26.41 22.01
CA ASN A 27 -2.60 -27.19 23.13
C ASN A 27 -1.91 -28.56 23.27
N ASN A 28 -0.57 -28.57 23.16
CA ASN A 28 0.30 -29.76 23.19
C ASN A 28 0.06 -30.77 22.05
N THR A 29 -0.69 -30.40 21.02
CA THR A 29 -0.87 -31.20 19.81
C THR A 29 0.01 -30.63 18.71
N LEU A 30 0.71 -31.50 17.99
CA LEU A 30 1.54 -31.06 16.86
C LEU A 30 0.66 -30.36 15.82
N TRP A 31 0.99 -29.10 15.54
CA TRP A 31 0.36 -28.30 14.51
C TRP A 31 1.13 -28.42 13.20
N GLU A 32 2.43 -28.12 13.24
CA GLU A 32 3.30 -28.16 12.06
C GLU A 32 4.76 -28.35 12.50
N THR A 33 5.61 -28.94 11.66
CA THR A 33 7.06 -28.92 11.85
C THR A 33 7.68 -28.29 10.61
N LEU A 34 8.41 -27.18 10.78
CA LEU A 34 9.05 -26.48 9.68
C LEU A 34 10.56 -26.62 9.76
N SER A 35 11.18 -26.98 8.64
CA SER A 35 12.62 -26.93 8.42
C SER A 35 13.11 -25.49 8.32
N SER A 36 14.43 -25.30 8.48
CA SER A 36 15.03 -23.98 8.29
C SER A 36 14.77 -23.41 6.89
N SER A 37 14.75 -24.24 5.84
CA SER A 37 14.44 -23.81 4.47
C SER A 37 13.00 -23.34 4.31
N GLU A 38 12.04 -24.05 4.90
CA GLU A 38 10.63 -23.65 4.85
C GLU A 38 10.40 -22.34 5.61
N LEU A 39 11.06 -22.15 6.76
CA LEU A 39 11.04 -20.87 7.47
C LEU A 39 11.66 -19.74 6.63
N SER A 40 12.77 -19.99 5.94
CA SER A 40 13.38 -19.01 5.04
C SER A 40 12.46 -18.62 3.89
N GLU A 41 11.70 -19.56 3.31
CA GLU A 41 10.71 -19.28 2.26
C GLU A 41 9.54 -18.42 2.74
N LEU A 42 9.17 -18.52 4.02
CA LEU A 42 8.13 -17.68 4.64
C LEU A 42 8.67 -16.32 5.08
N SER A 43 9.99 -16.21 5.22
CA SER A 43 10.62 -15.08 5.88
C SER A 43 10.59 -13.78 5.09
N TRP A 44 10.52 -12.70 5.83
CA TRP A 44 10.67 -11.33 5.36
C TRP A 44 11.87 -10.68 6.08
N LYS A 45 12.37 -9.55 5.57
CA LYS A 45 13.60 -8.94 6.12
C LYS A 45 13.26 -8.02 7.30
N SER A 46 14.02 -8.12 8.38
CA SER A 46 13.96 -7.18 9.50
C SER A 46 15.36 -6.80 9.99
N THR A 47 15.47 -5.79 10.86
CA THR A 47 16.76 -5.40 11.44
C THR A 47 16.92 -5.96 12.86
N TYR A 48 18.01 -6.67 13.11
CA TYR A 48 18.42 -7.14 14.43
C TYR A 48 19.89 -6.75 14.69
N ILE A 49 20.13 -5.98 15.75
CA ILE A 49 21.47 -5.46 16.14
C ILE A 49 22.21 -4.84 14.94
N GLY A 50 21.49 -4.02 14.16
CA GLY A 50 22.03 -3.32 12.98
C GLY A 50 22.30 -4.19 11.75
N LYS A 51 21.94 -5.47 11.76
CA LYS A 51 22.03 -6.37 10.60
C LYS A 51 20.64 -6.72 10.06
N SER A 52 20.54 -6.88 8.75
CA SER A 52 19.36 -7.44 8.10
C SER A 52 19.31 -8.95 8.37
N VAL A 53 18.18 -9.45 8.85
CA VAL A 53 17.93 -10.86 9.19
C VAL A 53 16.60 -11.32 8.61
N GLY A 54 16.51 -12.60 8.24
CA GLY A 54 15.24 -13.23 7.88
C GLY A 54 14.36 -13.39 9.11
N THR A 55 13.07 -13.09 8.98
CA THR A 55 12.13 -13.01 10.09
C THR A 55 10.78 -13.60 9.72
N VAL A 56 10.14 -14.29 10.66
CA VAL A 56 8.74 -14.70 10.57
C VAL A 56 8.08 -14.43 11.92
N SER A 57 6.89 -13.82 11.95
CA SER A 57 6.14 -13.63 13.19
C SER A 57 5.25 -14.83 13.51
N LEU A 58 4.94 -15.05 14.79
CA LEU A 58 4.22 -16.25 15.22
C LEU A 58 2.77 -16.30 14.71
N ASP A 59 2.13 -15.16 14.44
CA ASP A 59 0.82 -15.09 13.80
C ASP A 59 0.83 -15.61 12.36
N GLU A 60 2.00 -15.60 11.69
CA GLU A 60 2.19 -16.23 10.39
C GLU A 60 2.51 -17.73 10.48
N LEU A 61 2.66 -18.29 11.69
CA LEU A 61 3.08 -19.68 11.91
C LEU A 61 2.02 -20.54 12.59
N PHE A 62 1.21 -19.95 13.46
CA PHE A 62 0.18 -20.63 14.23
C PHE A 62 -1.24 -20.43 13.66
N PRO A 63 -2.23 -21.25 14.05
CA PRO A 63 -3.63 -21.02 13.69
C PRO A 63 -4.16 -19.72 14.31
N ALA A 64 -5.31 -19.24 13.82
CA ALA A 64 -5.91 -18.02 14.29
C ALA A 64 -6.58 -18.34 15.63
N MET A 65 -6.48 -17.42 16.58
CA MET A 65 -6.89 -17.67 17.96
C MET A 65 -7.93 -16.65 18.40
N PHE A 66 -8.92 -17.13 19.15
CA PHE A 66 -9.80 -16.27 19.92
C PHE A 66 -9.00 -15.63 21.06
N GLU A 67 -8.39 -16.47 21.89
CA GLU A 67 -7.50 -16.08 23.00
C GLU A 67 -6.31 -17.04 23.11
N ALA A 68 -5.20 -16.56 23.67
CA ALA A 68 -4.02 -17.35 24.01
C ALA A 68 -3.49 -16.86 25.35
N TRP A 69 -2.94 -17.75 26.17
CA TRP A 69 -2.53 -17.40 27.54
C TRP A 69 -1.18 -17.97 27.96
N ARG A 70 -0.56 -18.83 27.14
CA ARG A 70 0.77 -19.37 27.43
C ARG A 70 1.55 -19.75 26.17
N ILE A 71 2.84 -19.43 26.17
CA ILE A 71 3.84 -20.03 25.29
C ILE A 71 4.81 -20.87 26.13
N GLU A 72 5.07 -22.09 25.68
CA GLU A 72 6.13 -22.95 26.18
C GLU A 72 7.16 -23.21 25.07
N ILE A 73 8.45 -23.07 25.39
CA ILE A 73 9.55 -23.25 24.46
C ILE A 73 10.47 -24.33 25.00
N GLU A 74 10.70 -25.37 24.21
CA GLU A 74 11.72 -26.37 24.51
C GLU A 74 12.99 -26.05 23.73
N THR A 75 14.13 -26.04 24.43
CA THR A 75 15.45 -25.81 23.83
C THR A 75 16.34 -27.05 23.95
N GLY A 76 17.38 -27.12 23.12
CA GLY A 76 18.30 -28.26 23.10
C GLY A 76 19.16 -28.44 24.34
N ASP A 77 19.45 -27.35 25.05
CA ASP A 77 20.53 -27.28 26.05
C ASP A 77 20.07 -27.42 27.52
N SER A 78 18.76 -27.53 27.77
CA SER A 78 18.24 -27.72 29.13
C SER A 78 16.95 -28.57 29.14
N PRO A 79 16.77 -29.50 30.09
CA PRO A 79 15.51 -30.20 30.28
C PRO A 79 14.37 -29.30 30.81
N SER A 80 14.61 -28.01 31.06
CA SER A 80 13.61 -27.05 31.50
C SER A 80 13.02 -26.26 30.33
N SER A 81 11.74 -26.48 30.01
CA SER A 81 11.00 -25.61 29.08
C SER A 81 10.94 -24.17 29.62
N MET A 82 11.23 -23.18 28.78
CA MET A 82 10.93 -21.79 29.12
C MET A 82 9.43 -21.56 28.95
N ARG A 83 8.80 -20.85 29.89
CA ARG A 83 7.36 -20.58 29.86
C ARG A 83 7.10 -19.13 30.15
N PHE A 84 6.18 -18.53 29.40
CA PHE A 84 5.62 -17.23 29.73
C PHE A 84 4.12 -17.19 29.45
N SER A 85 3.42 -16.43 30.28
CA SER A 85 2.00 -16.17 30.17
C SER A 85 1.78 -14.68 30.04
N ASP A 86 0.87 -14.31 29.16
CA ASP A 86 0.43 -12.94 28.92
C ASP A 86 -1.08 -13.01 28.62
N PRO A 87 -1.93 -12.23 29.31
CA PRO A 87 -3.37 -12.24 29.03
C PRO A 87 -3.71 -11.74 27.63
N ASP A 88 -2.85 -10.91 27.03
CA ASP A 88 -3.06 -10.34 25.69
C ASP A 88 -2.27 -11.10 24.62
N LEU A 89 -1.83 -12.32 24.90
CA LEU A 89 -0.85 -13.04 24.07
C LEU A 89 -1.30 -13.23 22.62
N ALA A 90 -2.59 -13.50 22.40
CA ALA A 90 -3.15 -13.66 21.06
C ALA A 90 -3.00 -12.39 20.21
N ASP A 91 -3.13 -11.22 20.84
CA ASP A 91 -3.02 -9.91 20.17
C ASP A 91 -1.55 -9.48 19.98
N GLU A 92 -0.62 -10.15 20.66
CA GLU A 92 0.82 -9.85 20.62
C GLU A 92 1.61 -10.80 19.70
N LEU A 93 1.00 -11.84 19.11
CA LEU A 93 1.71 -12.85 18.30
C LEU A 93 2.51 -12.26 17.14
N SER A 94 2.01 -11.20 16.50
CA SER A 94 2.72 -10.47 15.43
C SER A 94 4.01 -9.78 15.89
N LYS A 95 4.18 -9.58 17.20
CA LYS A 95 5.37 -8.99 17.82
C LYS A 95 6.35 -10.05 18.32
N ILE A 96 5.95 -11.31 18.37
CA ILE A 96 6.80 -12.45 18.71
C ILE A 96 7.37 -13.01 17.40
N LYS A 97 8.69 -12.98 17.25
CA LYS A 97 9.34 -13.21 15.96
C LYS A 97 10.34 -14.35 16.06
N LEU A 98 10.36 -15.24 15.08
CA LEU A 98 11.54 -16.03 14.77
C LEU A 98 12.45 -15.19 13.86
N ILE A 99 13.74 -15.13 14.21
CA ILE A 99 14.77 -14.42 13.46
C ILE A 99 15.92 -15.38 13.13
N ASP A 100 16.42 -15.31 11.90
CA ASP A 100 17.57 -16.10 11.44
C ASP A 100 18.88 -15.39 11.81
N ILE A 101 19.63 -15.98 12.74
CA ILE A 101 20.94 -15.51 13.19
C ILE A 101 21.98 -16.53 12.72
N ASP A 102 22.72 -16.19 11.65
CA ASP A 102 23.80 -17.01 11.12
C ASP A 102 23.40 -18.47 10.76
N ASN A 103 22.20 -18.66 10.19
CA ASN A 103 21.55 -19.95 9.87
C ASN A 103 21.01 -20.72 11.09
N GLU A 104 20.77 -20.03 12.20
CA GLU A 104 20.06 -20.55 13.37
C GLU A 104 18.84 -19.68 13.68
N TRP A 105 17.66 -20.30 13.69
CA TRP A 105 16.41 -19.62 14.03
C TRP A 105 16.28 -19.44 15.55
N ALA A 106 16.16 -18.18 15.97
CA ALA A 106 16.00 -17.77 17.37
C ALA A 106 14.68 -17.03 17.57
N LEU A 107 14.06 -17.17 18.75
CA LEU A 107 12.85 -16.43 19.10
C LEU A 107 13.23 -15.10 19.75
N LEU A 108 12.70 -14.02 19.20
CA LEU A 108 12.78 -12.67 19.73
C LEU A 108 11.44 -12.28 20.36
N TYR A 109 11.45 -12.02 21.68
CA TYR A 109 10.28 -11.56 22.42
C TYR A 109 10.68 -10.59 23.53
N LYS A 110 10.07 -9.39 23.56
CA LYS A 110 10.32 -8.34 24.59
C LYS A 110 11.82 -8.14 24.87
N SER A 111 12.62 -8.02 23.80
CA SER A 111 14.09 -7.86 23.81
C SER A 111 14.91 -9.07 24.31
N ARG A 112 14.28 -10.22 24.56
CA ARG A 112 14.96 -11.48 24.83
C ARG A 112 15.12 -12.27 23.55
N THR A 113 16.29 -12.85 23.36
CA THR A 113 16.59 -13.76 22.25
C THR A 113 16.82 -15.15 22.82
N ILE A 114 16.08 -16.13 22.30
CA ILE A 114 16.12 -17.52 22.74
C ILE A 114 16.59 -18.36 21.55
N THR A 115 17.74 -19.02 21.69
CA THR A 115 18.36 -19.85 20.65
C THR A 115 18.13 -21.34 20.93
N GLY A 116 18.55 -22.22 20.01
CA GLY A 116 18.47 -23.66 20.20
C GLY A 116 17.04 -24.21 20.32
N ILE A 117 16.07 -23.57 19.67
CA ILE A 117 14.64 -23.91 19.77
C ILE A 117 14.37 -25.25 19.08
N LYS A 118 13.69 -26.15 19.79
CA LYS A 118 13.18 -27.41 19.25
C LYS A 118 11.67 -27.36 19.02
N SER A 119 10.95 -26.77 19.97
CA SER A 119 9.51 -26.67 19.88
C SER A 119 8.98 -25.38 20.51
N ILE A 120 7.85 -24.90 19.99
CA ILE A 120 7.07 -23.79 20.53
C ILE A 120 5.63 -24.29 20.64
N ASN A 121 5.11 -24.36 21.86
CA ASN A 121 3.73 -24.69 22.14
C ASN A 121 2.94 -23.45 22.56
N ILE A 122 1.78 -23.22 21.95
CA ILE A 122 0.82 -22.21 22.39
C ILE A 122 -0.38 -22.91 23.04
N GLU A 123 -0.70 -22.49 24.27
CA GLU A 123 -2.00 -22.80 24.88
C GLU A 123 -2.99 -21.68 24.55
N CYS A 124 -4.08 -22.06 23.87
CA CYS A 124 -5.04 -21.11 23.32
C CYS A 124 -6.43 -21.72 23.10
N GLU A 125 -7.40 -20.83 22.89
CA GLU A 125 -8.66 -21.12 22.22
C GLU A 125 -8.53 -20.74 20.75
N GLN A 126 -8.57 -21.74 19.86
CA GLN A 126 -8.53 -21.51 18.42
C GLN A 126 -9.82 -20.87 17.93
N LEU A 127 -9.76 -20.14 16.83
CA LEU A 127 -10.97 -19.64 16.16
C LEU A 127 -11.81 -20.82 15.65
N GLU A 128 -13.13 -20.67 15.62
CA GLU A 128 -14.01 -21.61 14.92
C GLU A 128 -13.79 -21.54 13.40
N ASP A 129 -14.03 -22.64 12.68
CA ASP A 129 -13.81 -22.76 11.22
C ASP A 129 -14.87 -22.02 10.37
N ASP A 130 -15.49 -20.96 10.92
CA ASP A 130 -16.53 -20.19 10.27
C ASP A 130 -15.99 -19.48 9.02
N PRO A 131 -16.59 -19.68 7.83
CA PRO A 131 -16.06 -19.13 6.59
C PRO A 131 -16.16 -17.60 6.55
N LEU A 132 -15.25 -16.98 5.81
CA LEU A 132 -15.20 -15.53 5.57
C LEU A 132 -15.43 -15.22 4.10
N GLU A 133 -16.09 -14.10 3.80
CA GLU A 133 -16.09 -13.50 2.46
C GLU A 133 -15.37 -12.15 2.45
N ILE A 134 -14.48 -11.96 1.49
CA ILE A 134 -13.75 -10.71 1.28
C ILE A 134 -13.95 -10.19 -0.15
N TRP A 135 -14.27 -8.90 -0.27
CA TRP A 135 -14.32 -8.20 -1.55
C TRP A 135 -13.07 -7.36 -1.78
N ILE A 136 -12.36 -7.62 -2.88
CA ILE A 136 -11.10 -6.92 -3.23
C ILE A 136 -11.17 -6.30 -4.62
N ASN A 137 -10.29 -5.33 -4.86
CA ASN A 137 -10.08 -4.67 -6.14
C ASN A 137 -8.67 -4.03 -6.14
N TRP A 138 -8.24 -3.35 -7.21
CA TRP A 138 -6.93 -2.66 -7.34
C TRP A 138 -5.74 -3.56 -7.70
N GLU A 139 -4.54 -2.97 -7.82
CA GLU A 139 -3.35 -3.66 -8.33
C GLU A 139 -2.86 -4.75 -7.36
N GLY A 140 -2.21 -5.79 -7.89
CA GLY A 140 -1.65 -6.86 -7.07
C GLY A 140 -2.66 -7.89 -6.56
N ILE A 141 -3.86 -7.97 -7.15
CA ILE A 141 -4.92 -8.92 -6.74
C ILE A 141 -4.42 -10.35 -6.58
N ASP A 142 -3.61 -10.86 -7.51
CA ASP A 142 -3.13 -12.24 -7.43
C ASP A 142 -2.17 -12.46 -6.26
N LEU A 143 -1.32 -11.48 -5.94
CA LEU A 143 -0.46 -11.51 -4.76
C LEU A 143 -1.30 -11.47 -3.48
N LEU A 144 -2.31 -10.60 -3.43
CA LEU A 144 -3.21 -10.51 -2.28
C LEU A 144 -4.00 -11.80 -2.09
N LYS A 145 -4.51 -12.42 -3.17
CA LYS A 145 -5.17 -13.74 -3.13
C LYS A 145 -4.23 -14.82 -2.59
N ASN A 146 -2.96 -14.80 -2.98
CA ASN A 146 -1.99 -15.77 -2.48
C ASN A 146 -1.74 -15.62 -0.97
N GLU A 147 -1.65 -14.39 -0.45
CA GLU A 147 -1.53 -14.14 0.99
C GLU A 147 -2.81 -14.53 1.74
N ILE A 148 -3.99 -14.22 1.21
CA ILE A 148 -5.28 -14.66 1.79
C ILE A 148 -5.39 -16.20 1.79
N ASN A 149 -4.97 -16.86 0.71
CA ASN A 149 -4.98 -18.31 0.63
C ASN A 149 -3.96 -18.94 1.59
N ARG A 150 -2.80 -18.32 1.78
CA ARG A 150 -1.81 -18.74 2.78
C ARG A 150 -2.40 -18.68 4.19
N TRP A 151 -3.08 -17.59 4.53
CA TRP A 151 -3.83 -17.45 5.78
C TRP A 151 -4.90 -18.54 5.89
N SER A 152 -5.77 -18.66 4.89
CA SER A 152 -6.87 -19.64 4.86
C SER A 152 -6.40 -21.08 5.11
N LEU A 153 -5.37 -21.54 4.39
CA LEU A 153 -4.79 -22.88 4.56
C LEU A 153 -4.18 -23.07 5.95
N ARG A 154 -3.50 -22.05 6.49
CA ARG A 154 -2.88 -22.11 7.82
C ARG A 154 -3.89 -22.06 8.95
N HIS A 155 -5.08 -21.51 8.74
CA HIS A 155 -6.07 -21.42 9.82
C HIS A 155 -7.20 -22.43 9.69
N GLY A 156 -7.27 -23.18 8.58
CA GLY A 156 -8.39 -24.09 8.32
C GLY A 156 -9.72 -23.37 8.03
N ILE A 157 -9.69 -22.05 7.86
CA ILE A 157 -10.87 -21.19 7.64
C ILE A 157 -10.97 -20.90 6.15
N GLU A 158 -12.09 -21.28 5.53
CA GLU A 158 -12.36 -20.95 4.13
C GLU A 158 -12.52 -19.43 3.96
N VAL A 159 -11.76 -18.84 3.04
CA VAL A 159 -11.91 -17.42 2.66
C VAL A 159 -12.33 -17.31 1.20
N LYS A 160 -13.60 -16.95 0.98
CA LYS A 160 -14.12 -16.65 -0.34
C LYS A 160 -13.69 -15.25 -0.79
N VAL A 161 -12.75 -15.19 -1.72
CA VAL A 161 -12.28 -13.94 -2.33
C VAL A 161 -13.11 -13.60 -3.57
N THR A 162 -13.72 -12.42 -3.60
CA THR A 162 -14.47 -11.93 -4.77
C THR A 162 -13.89 -10.62 -5.28
N GLU A 163 -13.52 -10.56 -6.55
CA GLU A 163 -13.14 -9.31 -7.20
C GLU A 163 -14.38 -8.48 -7.53
N VAL A 164 -14.43 -7.26 -7.01
CA VAL A 164 -15.55 -6.35 -7.22
C VAL A 164 -15.01 -4.99 -7.66
N PRO A 165 -15.24 -4.54 -8.90
CA PRO A 165 -14.66 -3.29 -9.41
C PRO A 165 -15.00 -2.00 -8.62
N LYS A 166 -16.11 -2.00 -7.86
CA LYS A 166 -16.56 -0.89 -6.99
C LYS A 166 -17.11 -1.46 -5.68
N PRO A 167 -16.23 -2.00 -4.81
CA PRO A 167 -16.66 -2.76 -3.64
C PRO A 167 -17.45 -1.87 -2.67
N ASP A 168 -17.06 -0.60 -2.53
CA ASP A 168 -17.75 0.44 -1.77
C ASP A 168 -19.21 0.60 -2.20
N SER A 169 -19.45 0.79 -3.50
CA SER A 169 -20.76 1.13 -4.02
C SER A 169 -21.67 -0.09 -4.02
N LYS A 170 -21.12 -1.27 -4.32
CA LYS A 170 -21.84 -2.54 -4.19
C LYS A 170 -22.24 -2.78 -2.74
N LEU A 171 -21.35 -2.52 -1.77
CA LEU A 171 -21.64 -2.74 -0.36
C LEU A 171 -22.80 -1.86 0.13
N VAL A 172 -22.80 -0.58 -0.23
CA VAL A 172 -23.92 0.33 0.09
C VAL A 172 -25.23 -0.19 -0.50
N SER A 173 -25.25 -0.53 -1.79
CA SER A 173 -26.47 -0.99 -2.47
C SER A 173 -27.00 -2.30 -1.88
N VAL A 174 -26.13 -3.28 -1.61
CA VAL A 174 -26.51 -4.56 -1.01
C VAL A 174 -26.99 -4.37 0.43
N THR A 175 -26.36 -3.45 1.18
CA THR A 175 -26.77 -3.11 2.55
C THR A 175 -28.17 -2.51 2.58
N GLN A 176 -28.45 -1.55 1.70
CA GLN A 176 -29.77 -0.93 1.58
C GLN A 176 -30.86 -1.91 1.13
N ALA A 177 -30.51 -2.87 0.27
CA ALA A 177 -31.42 -3.93 -0.15
C ALA A 177 -31.63 -5.03 0.91
N GLY A 178 -30.93 -4.97 2.05
CA GLY A 178 -30.99 -6.00 3.08
C GLY A 178 -30.31 -7.32 2.70
N GLY A 179 -29.55 -7.37 1.59
CA GLY A 179 -28.90 -8.58 1.08
C GLY A 179 -27.69 -9.02 1.91
N ASN A 180 -27.04 -10.12 1.50
CA ASN A 180 -25.84 -10.64 2.16
C ASN A 180 -24.60 -9.81 1.78
N VAL A 181 -23.86 -9.34 2.78
CA VAL A 181 -22.63 -8.55 2.64
C VAL A 181 -21.41 -9.42 2.92
N PRO A 182 -20.21 -9.08 2.40
CA PRO A 182 -18.98 -9.75 2.78
C PRO A 182 -18.64 -9.42 4.24
N ASP A 183 -17.75 -10.18 4.85
CA ASP A 183 -17.19 -9.83 6.16
C ASP A 183 -16.22 -8.66 6.03
N ILE A 184 -15.35 -8.70 5.02
CA ILE A 184 -14.28 -7.72 4.79
C ILE A 184 -14.45 -7.09 3.40
N LEU A 185 -14.16 -5.80 3.26
CA LEU A 185 -13.88 -5.21 1.96
C LEU A 185 -12.59 -4.41 1.96
N MET A 186 -11.90 -4.45 0.83
CA MET A 186 -10.86 -3.48 0.52
C MET A 186 -11.49 -2.15 0.11
N VAL A 187 -10.96 -1.04 0.62
CA VAL A 187 -11.47 0.32 0.42
C VAL A 187 -10.35 1.30 0.08
N GLN A 188 -10.72 2.38 -0.62
CA GLN A 188 -9.92 3.58 -0.80
C GLN A 188 -10.45 4.71 0.09
N SER A 189 -9.57 5.57 0.59
CA SER A 189 -9.88 6.65 1.55
C SER A 189 -11.08 7.51 1.16
N SER A 190 -11.19 7.89 -0.11
CA SER A 190 -12.25 8.77 -0.64
C SER A 190 -13.69 8.22 -0.51
N TYR A 191 -13.86 6.97 -0.08
CA TYR A 191 -15.17 6.33 0.10
C TYR A 191 -15.59 6.18 1.57
N ILE A 192 -14.72 6.53 2.52
CA ILE A 192 -14.98 6.29 3.95
C ILE A 192 -16.16 7.09 4.47
N ASP A 193 -16.29 8.37 4.11
CA ASP A 193 -17.46 9.19 4.46
C ASP A 193 -18.77 8.50 4.08
N ARG A 194 -18.89 8.07 2.81
CA ARG A 194 -20.10 7.42 2.32
C ARG A 194 -20.39 6.09 3.02
N LEU A 195 -19.37 5.27 3.24
CA LEU A 195 -19.52 3.95 3.87
C LEU A 195 -19.90 4.07 5.36
N ALA A 196 -19.27 5.00 6.07
CA ALA A 196 -19.58 5.30 7.47
C ALA A 196 -21.00 5.85 7.62
N ASN A 197 -21.36 6.88 6.83
CA ASN A 197 -22.67 7.53 6.90
C ASN A 197 -23.83 6.61 6.46
N SER A 198 -23.57 5.63 5.60
CA SER A 198 -24.57 4.62 5.21
C SER A 198 -24.67 3.43 6.19
N SER A 199 -23.91 3.43 7.30
CA SER A 199 -23.85 2.30 8.23
C SER A 199 -23.47 0.97 7.55
N ALA A 200 -22.70 1.02 6.46
CA ALA A 200 -22.28 -0.16 5.71
C ALA A 200 -21.12 -0.91 6.41
N ILE A 201 -20.27 -0.16 7.10
CA ILE A 201 -19.07 -0.67 7.81
C ILE A 201 -19.13 -0.30 9.30
N GLN A 202 -18.26 -0.90 10.10
CA GLN A 202 -18.10 -0.60 11.53
C GLN A 202 -16.78 0.12 11.83
N SER A 203 -16.72 0.86 12.95
CA SER A 203 -15.47 1.47 13.44
C SER A 203 -14.50 0.36 13.85
N LEU A 204 -13.22 0.59 13.58
CA LEU A 204 -12.09 -0.29 13.91
C LEU A 204 -11.13 0.37 14.92
N ASP A 205 -11.59 1.37 15.69
CA ASP A 205 -10.78 2.06 16.71
C ASP A 205 -10.08 1.09 17.67
N TYR A 206 -10.75 -0.02 17.99
CA TYR A 206 -10.27 -1.05 18.93
C TYR A 206 -9.11 -1.91 18.42
N MET A 207 -8.84 -1.90 17.10
CA MET A 207 -7.83 -2.76 16.48
C MET A 207 -6.82 -1.99 15.63
N PHE A 208 -6.79 -0.65 15.73
CA PHE A 208 -5.86 0.13 14.92
C PHE A 208 -4.41 -0.10 15.40
N PRO A 209 -3.54 -0.67 14.56
CA PRO A 209 -2.19 -1.05 15.00
C PRO A 209 -1.30 0.18 15.21
N GLY A 210 -0.41 0.07 16.20
CA GLY A 210 0.68 1.03 16.36
C GLY A 210 1.71 0.93 15.23
N GLY A 211 2.41 2.03 14.94
CA GLY A 211 3.46 2.07 13.91
C GLY A 211 2.96 2.19 12.46
N MET A 212 1.66 2.46 12.26
CA MET A 212 1.15 2.88 10.95
C MET A 212 1.53 4.34 10.69
N VAL A 213 1.82 4.68 9.43
CA VAL A 213 2.07 6.05 9.00
C VAL A 213 0.87 6.94 9.36
N GLN A 214 1.15 8.13 9.88
CA GLN A 214 0.11 9.05 10.38
C GLN A 214 -0.93 9.39 9.29
N GLN A 215 -0.46 9.64 8.07
CA GLN A 215 -1.30 9.94 6.90
C GLN A 215 -2.30 8.81 6.62
N GLY A 216 -1.92 7.56 6.88
CA GLY A 216 -2.81 6.40 6.71
C GLY A 216 -3.95 6.41 7.73
N ARG A 217 -3.68 6.77 9.00
CA ARG A 217 -4.74 6.95 10.00
C ARG A 217 -5.70 8.07 9.57
N GLU A 218 -5.16 9.20 9.14
CA GLU A 218 -5.95 10.35 8.68
C GLU A 218 -6.84 9.98 7.48
N ALA A 219 -6.29 9.24 6.52
CA ALA A 219 -6.99 8.81 5.31
C ALA A 219 -8.21 7.92 5.55
N PHE A 220 -8.29 7.21 6.68
CA PHE A 220 -9.44 6.36 7.03
C PHE A 220 -10.15 6.79 8.31
N SER A 221 -9.88 8.02 8.77
CA SER A 221 -10.60 8.65 9.86
C SER A 221 -11.77 9.47 9.33
N HIS A 222 -12.93 9.33 9.98
CA HIS A 222 -14.11 10.15 9.70
C HIS A 222 -14.90 10.35 10.99
N ASN A 223 -15.25 11.60 11.30
CA ASN A 223 -15.90 12.01 12.56
C ASN A 223 -15.19 11.49 13.82
N GLY A 224 -13.85 11.57 13.83
CA GLY A 224 -13.02 11.20 14.98
C GLY A 224 -12.88 9.69 15.23
N ARG A 225 -13.33 8.83 14.31
CA ARG A 225 -13.21 7.37 14.38
C ARG A 225 -12.49 6.83 13.15
N VAL A 226 -11.78 5.73 13.32
CA VAL A 226 -11.15 5.00 12.22
C VAL A 226 -12.08 3.89 11.70
N TRP A 227 -12.20 3.79 10.38
CA TRP A 227 -13.16 2.91 9.72
C TRP A 227 -12.53 1.81 8.87
N ALA A 228 -11.21 1.85 8.68
CA ALA A 228 -10.46 0.85 7.93
C ALA A 228 -8.99 0.82 8.39
N ILE A 229 -8.33 -0.34 8.27
CA ILE A 229 -6.91 -0.50 8.60
C ILE A 229 -6.08 -0.38 7.31
N PRO A 230 -5.20 0.64 7.20
CA PRO A 230 -4.30 0.81 6.05
C PRO A 230 -3.47 -0.44 5.75
N PHE A 231 -3.38 -0.79 4.46
CA PHE A 231 -2.58 -1.92 3.97
C PHE A 231 -1.37 -1.42 3.16
N TYR A 232 -1.61 -0.62 2.12
CA TYR A 232 -0.56 0.02 1.36
C TYR A 232 -1.04 1.36 0.81
N TYR A 233 -0.11 2.12 0.24
CA TYR A 233 -0.41 3.30 -0.53
C TYR A 233 0.57 3.50 -1.68
N ASP A 234 0.22 4.37 -2.61
CA ASP A 234 1.14 4.88 -3.63
C ASP A 234 1.08 6.40 -3.72
N THR A 235 2.05 6.95 -4.45
CA THR A 235 2.17 8.38 -4.68
C THR A 235 2.78 8.68 -6.05
N GLN A 236 2.59 9.91 -6.51
CA GLN A 236 3.02 10.38 -7.83
C GLN A 236 4.50 10.77 -7.84
N MET A 237 5.15 10.51 -8.98
CA MET A 237 6.53 10.86 -9.28
C MET A 237 6.63 11.32 -10.73
N LEU A 238 7.71 12.01 -11.07
CA LEU A 238 8.08 12.15 -12.47
C LEU A 238 8.74 10.86 -12.94
N PHE A 239 8.29 10.33 -14.07
CA PHE A 239 8.93 9.26 -14.82
C PHE A 239 9.57 9.88 -16.05
N PHE A 240 10.82 9.52 -16.35
CA PHE A 240 11.51 10.03 -17.52
C PHE A 240 12.39 8.94 -18.15
N ASN A 241 12.62 9.06 -19.46
CA ASN A 241 13.62 8.23 -20.12
C ASN A 241 15.03 8.80 -19.81
N PRO A 242 15.90 8.05 -19.10
CA PRO A 242 17.23 8.53 -18.70
C PRO A 242 18.19 8.76 -19.87
N GLU A 243 17.88 8.24 -21.07
CA GLU A 243 18.64 8.53 -22.29
C GLU A 243 18.34 9.93 -22.85
N LEU A 244 17.16 10.49 -22.51
CA LEU A 244 16.69 11.79 -23.00
C LEU A 244 16.82 12.89 -21.93
N ILE A 245 16.63 12.53 -20.66
CA ILE A 245 16.65 13.46 -19.55
C ILE A 245 17.67 12.98 -18.52
N ARG A 246 18.61 13.87 -18.17
CA ARG A 246 19.52 13.64 -17.04
C ARG A 246 18.72 13.69 -15.73
N LYS A 247 18.96 12.72 -14.84
CA LYS A 247 18.32 12.69 -13.51
C LYS A 247 18.48 14.04 -12.80
N PRO A 248 17.37 14.73 -12.49
CA PRO A 248 17.41 16.00 -11.78
C PRO A 248 17.79 15.78 -10.31
N ASP A 249 18.27 16.85 -9.66
CA ASP A 249 18.46 16.87 -8.21
C ASP A 249 17.11 16.72 -7.48
N VAL A 250 17.09 16.09 -6.31
CA VAL A 250 15.84 15.90 -5.54
C VAL A 250 15.14 17.22 -5.18
N ASN A 251 15.87 18.34 -5.10
CA ASN A 251 15.37 19.67 -4.78
C ASN A 251 15.25 20.61 -6.00
N TRP A 252 15.28 20.05 -7.21
CA TRP A 252 15.01 20.81 -8.43
C TRP A 252 13.66 21.54 -8.40
N SER A 253 13.63 22.66 -9.11
CA SER A 253 12.50 23.59 -9.14
C SER A 253 11.64 23.44 -10.39
N LEU A 254 10.46 24.08 -10.39
CA LEU A 254 9.63 24.23 -11.60
C LEU A 254 10.37 24.92 -12.75
N ARG A 255 11.34 25.79 -12.46
CA ARG A 255 12.20 26.42 -13.48
C ARG A 255 13.20 25.42 -14.07
N ASP A 256 13.76 24.54 -13.25
CA ASP A 256 14.63 23.46 -13.71
C ASP A 256 13.87 22.44 -14.56
N PHE A 257 12.62 22.15 -14.19
CA PHE A 257 11.72 21.34 -15.00
C PHE A 257 11.45 21.97 -16.37
N GLU A 258 11.11 23.26 -16.43
CA GLU A 258 10.91 23.99 -17.68
C GLU A 258 12.17 23.92 -18.58
N GLU A 259 13.35 24.15 -18.00
CA GLU A 259 14.62 24.09 -18.74
C GLU A 259 14.94 22.68 -19.25
N THR A 260 14.64 21.66 -18.45
CA THR A 260 14.76 20.25 -18.86
C THR A 260 13.85 19.96 -20.06
N CYS A 261 12.61 20.45 -20.02
CA CYS A 261 11.67 20.29 -21.13
C CYS A 261 12.11 21.04 -22.40
N ARG A 262 12.67 22.25 -22.27
CA ARG A 262 13.22 23.01 -23.42
C ARG A 262 14.32 22.23 -24.14
N LYS A 263 15.23 21.61 -23.40
CA LYS A 263 16.29 20.75 -23.95
C LYS A 263 15.72 19.50 -24.61
N ALA A 264 14.75 18.84 -23.97
CA ALA A 264 14.12 17.65 -24.54
C ALA A 264 13.37 17.96 -25.85
N ALA A 265 12.80 19.16 -26.00
CA ALA A 265 12.12 19.60 -27.22
C ALA A 265 13.03 19.62 -28.46
N GLU A 266 14.35 19.75 -28.29
CA GLU A 266 15.33 19.69 -29.39
C GLU A 266 15.37 18.31 -30.06
N SER A 267 14.95 17.26 -29.34
CA SER A 267 14.93 15.87 -29.82
C SER A 267 13.71 15.54 -30.70
N LYS A 268 12.86 16.53 -31.04
CA LYS A 268 11.60 16.37 -31.80
C LYS A 268 10.58 15.41 -31.14
N LEU A 269 10.74 15.13 -29.85
CA LEU A 269 9.81 14.37 -29.03
C LEU A 269 8.90 15.33 -28.25
N ILE A 270 7.81 14.81 -27.69
CA ILE A 270 7.03 15.55 -26.70
C ILE A 270 7.89 15.66 -25.43
N PRO A 271 8.21 16.86 -24.91
CA PRO A 271 9.10 16.96 -23.74
C PRO A 271 8.49 16.35 -22.48
N SER A 272 7.20 16.61 -22.27
CA SER A 272 6.44 16.07 -21.16
C SER A 272 4.97 15.91 -21.54
N ALA A 273 4.29 14.92 -20.99
CA ALA A 273 2.85 14.74 -21.14
C ALA A 273 2.20 14.45 -19.79
N TRP A 274 1.08 15.12 -19.49
CA TRP A 274 0.43 15.05 -18.19
C TRP A 274 -1.06 14.75 -18.30
N ASN A 275 -1.62 14.06 -17.31
CA ASN A 275 -3.06 13.82 -17.17
C ASN A 275 -3.82 15.08 -16.73
N SER A 276 -3.65 16.19 -17.45
CA SER A 276 -4.05 17.53 -17.04
C SER A 276 -5.56 17.74 -16.95
N TYR A 277 -6.36 16.84 -17.52
CA TYR A 277 -7.81 16.86 -17.36
C TYR A 277 -8.27 16.35 -15.99
N SER A 278 -7.39 15.71 -15.21
CA SER A 278 -7.74 15.18 -13.90
C SER A 278 -7.60 16.22 -12.80
N ALA A 279 -8.64 16.37 -11.97
CA ALA A 279 -8.54 17.18 -10.75
C ALA A 279 -7.45 16.64 -9.81
N SER A 280 -7.30 15.31 -9.73
CA SER A 280 -6.26 14.65 -8.95
C SER A 280 -4.84 15.00 -9.41
N PHE A 281 -4.67 15.38 -10.67
CA PHE A 281 -3.40 15.89 -11.18
C PHE A 281 -3.16 17.35 -10.78
N LEU A 282 -4.20 18.18 -10.78
CA LEU A 282 -4.05 19.62 -10.51
C LEU A 282 -3.81 19.94 -9.02
N ILE A 283 -4.39 19.16 -8.10
CA ILE A 283 -4.27 19.37 -6.65
C ILE A 283 -2.81 19.54 -6.17
N PRO A 284 -1.87 18.66 -6.54
CA PRO A 284 -0.46 18.85 -6.22
C PRO A 284 0.10 20.23 -6.57
N PHE A 285 -0.31 20.79 -7.72
CA PHE A 285 0.10 22.12 -8.14
C PHE A 285 -0.63 23.20 -7.36
N GLN A 286 -1.93 23.07 -7.09
CA GLN A 286 -2.65 24.05 -6.26
C GLN A 286 -1.94 24.26 -4.91
N ILE A 287 -1.47 23.17 -4.29
CA ILE A 287 -0.71 23.20 -3.04
C ILE A 287 0.65 23.87 -3.23
N ALA A 288 1.39 23.51 -4.29
CA ALA A 288 2.66 24.16 -4.64
C ALA A 288 2.53 25.68 -4.86
N PHE A 289 1.37 26.14 -5.33
CA PHE A 289 1.04 27.55 -5.54
C PHE A 289 0.38 28.20 -4.31
N GLY A 290 0.36 27.53 -3.16
CA GLY A 290 0.01 28.12 -1.86
C GLY A 290 -1.39 27.78 -1.34
N LYS A 291 -2.10 26.83 -1.97
CA LYS A 291 -3.38 26.33 -1.42
C LYS A 291 -3.11 25.51 -0.16
N LYS A 292 -3.66 25.94 0.97
CA LYS A 292 -3.43 25.30 2.28
C LYS A 292 -4.24 24.03 2.48
N SER A 293 -5.47 24.00 2.01
CA SER A 293 -6.35 22.84 2.07
C SER A 293 -7.24 22.77 0.83
N LEU A 294 -7.56 21.55 0.41
CA LEU A 294 -8.58 21.34 -0.61
C LEU A 294 -9.99 21.44 -0.03
N VAL A 295 -10.19 20.88 1.16
CA VAL A 295 -11.46 20.88 1.88
C VAL A 295 -11.34 21.79 3.10
N GLU A 296 -12.25 22.74 3.24
CA GLU A 296 -12.31 23.66 4.36
C GLU A 296 -12.86 22.96 5.62
N PRO A 297 -12.67 23.52 6.84
CA PRO A 297 -13.15 22.90 8.08
C PRO A 297 -14.66 22.63 8.14
N ASP A 298 -15.45 23.34 7.33
CA ASP A 298 -16.90 23.15 7.21
C ASP A 298 -17.30 22.11 6.15
N GLY A 299 -16.32 21.45 5.53
CA GLY A 299 -16.51 20.44 4.47
C GLY A 299 -16.70 21.03 3.07
N SER A 300 -16.64 22.36 2.91
CA SER A 300 -16.72 23.01 1.60
C SER A 300 -15.39 22.95 0.83
N ILE A 301 -15.41 23.24 -0.47
CA ILE A 301 -14.21 23.31 -1.31
C ILE A 301 -14.21 24.65 -2.02
N ILE A 302 -13.12 25.40 -1.86
CA ILE A 302 -12.85 26.65 -2.59
C ILE A 302 -12.01 26.32 -3.83
N ILE A 303 -12.50 26.74 -5.00
CA ILE A 303 -11.98 26.41 -6.33
C ILE A 303 -11.52 27.67 -7.06
N ASN A 304 -12.26 28.77 -6.92
CA ASN A 304 -11.97 30.05 -7.57
C ASN A 304 -11.05 30.93 -6.71
N ASP A 305 -10.01 30.31 -6.12
CA ASP A 305 -8.97 31.02 -5.38
C ASP A 305 -7.72 31.28 -6.22
N GLU A 306 -6.90 32.23 -5.76
CA GLU A 306 -5.67 32.64 -6.44
C GLU A 306 -4.67 31.48 -6.62
N PRO A 307 -4.38 30.61 -5.62
CA PRO A 307 -3.50 29.46 -5.82
C PRO A 307 -3.99 28.49 -6.92
N THR A 308 -5.29 28.26 -7.01
CA THR A 308 -5.86 27.39 -8.06
C THR A 308 -5.75 28.02 -9.43
N LEU A 309 -6.00 29.33 -9.53
CA LEU A 309 -5.82 30.08 -10.76
C LEU A 309 -4.36 30.00 -11.23
N GLN A 310 -3.40 30.31 -10.36
CA GLN A 310 -1.98 30.27 -10.70
C GLN A 310 -1.51 28.86 -11.09
N ALA A 311 -1.98 27.82 -10.41
CA ALA A 311 -1.67 26.44 -10.78
C ALA A 311 -2.21 26.07 -12.17
N LEU A 312 -3.46 26.46 -12.48
CA LEU A 312 -4.05 26.20 -13.80
C LEU A 312 -3.33 27.02 -14.89
N GLU A 313 -3.04 28.29 -14.63
CA GLU A 313 -2.29 29.15 -15.56
C GLU A 313 -0.87 28.63 -15.82
N TYR A 314 -0.20 28.06 -14.81
CA TYR A 314 1.09 27.40 -14.99
C TYR A 314 0.99 26.21 -15.96
N VAL A 315 -0.01 25.34 -15.80
CA VAL A 315 -0.27 24.22 -16.73
C VAL A 315 -0.53 24.73 -18.15
N LEU A 316 -1.34 25.79 -18.30
CA LEU A 316 -1.65 26.40 -19.60
C LEU A 316 -0.42 27.09 -20.22
N LYS A 317 0.45 27.70 -19.42
CA LYS A 317 1.73 28.28 -19.86
C LYS A 317 2.62 27.20 -20.46
N LEU A 318 2.83 26.08 -19.76
CA LEU A 318 3.66 24.97 -20.26
C LEU A 318 3.11 24.39 -21.56
N GLN A 319 1.78 24.26 -21.66
CA GLN A 319 1.10 23.85 -22.90
C GLN A 319 1.37 24.84 -24.04
N LYS A 320 1.19 26.14 -23.79
CA LYS A 320 1.38 27.19 -24.79
C LYS A 320 2.83 27.27 -25.28
N GLU A 321 3.79 27.05 -24.39
CA GLU A 321 5.22 27.02 -24.71
C GLU A 321 5.68 25.70 -25.35
N GLY A 322 4.79 24.69 -25.48
CA GLY A 322 5.12 23.38 -26.05
C GLY A 322 6.00 22.51 -25.14
N LEU A 323 6.15 22.88 -23.86
CA LEU A 323 6.96 22.15 -22.89
C LEU A 323 6.21 20.96 -22.27
N MET A 324 4.88 20.97 -22.34
CA MET A 324 4.05 19.91 -21.81
C MET A 324 2.79 19.75 -22.65
N GLN A 325 2.39 18.52 -22.92
CA GLN A 325 1.16 18.21 -23.64
C GLN A 325 0.08 17.64 -22.71
N PRO A 326 -1.10 18.28 -22.62
CA PRO A 326 -2.25 17.73 -21.90
C PRO A 326 -2.75 16.45 -22.56
N MET A 327 -2.96 15.43 -21.75
CA MET A 327 -3.39 14.08 -22.16
C MET A 327 -4.41 13.51 -21.18
N GLU A 328 -5.10 12.44 -21.60
CA GLU A 328 -5.70 11.49 -20.66
C GLU A 328 -4.64 10.50 -20.19
N ARG A 329 -4.81 9.94 -18.99
CA ARG A 329 -3.85 9.00 -18.38
C ARG A 329 -3.39 7.87 -19.30
N ASP A 330 -4.33 7.20 -19.97
CA ASP A 330 -4.00 6.00 -20.76
C ASP A 330 -3.23 6.38 -22.04
N ALA A 331 -3.59 7.51 -22.67
CA ALA A 331 -2.85 8.05 -23.82
C ALA A 331 -1.45 8.55 -23.42
N MET A 332 -1.33 9.25 -22.28
CA MET A 332 -0.04 9.67 -21.71
C MET A 332 0.88 8.47 -21.46
N THR A 333 0.34 7.39 -20.88
CA THR A 333 1.10 6.17 -20.61
C THR A 333 1.55 5.50 -21.91
N ALA A 334 0.66 5.43 -22.92
CA ALA A 334 1.00 4.86 -24.22
C ALA A 334 2.10 5.64 -24.95
N LEU A 335 2.12 6.98 -24.86
CA LEU A 335 3.19 7.81 -25.41
C LEU A 335 4.54 7.55 -24.73
N PHE A 336 4.54 7.32 -23.41
CA PHE A 336 5.77 7.01 -22.68
C PHE A 336 6.30 5.63 -23.03
N VAL A 337 5.42 4.62 -23.07
CA VAL A 337 5.77 3.24 -23.47
C VAL A 337 6.33 3.18 -24.91
N SER A 338 5.79 3.98 -25.83
CA SER A 338 6.27 4.06 -27.21
C SER A 338 7.52 4.92 -27.42
N GLY A 339 7.99 5.61 -26.38
CA GLY A 339 9.15 6.51 -26.46
C GLY A 339 8.88 7.84 -27.15
N GLU A 340 7.61 8.21 -27.38
CA GLU A 340 7.22 9.46 -28.04
C GLU A 340 7.26 10.69 -27.11
N VAL A 341 7.33 10.47 -25.79
CA VAL A 341 7.44 11.51 -24.77
C VAL A 341 8.64 11.27 -23.84
N ALA A 342 9.39 12.33 -23.53
CA ALA A 342 10.58 12.22 -22.70
C ALA A 342 10.28 12.06 -21.20
N SER A 343 9.16 12.61 -20.71
CA SER A 343 8.71 12.47 -19.33
C SER A 343 7.19 12.49 -19.14
N ILE A 344 6.72 11.88 -18.06
CA ILE A 344 5.32 11.92 -17.62
C ILE A 344 5.23 12.06 -16.10
N ILE A 345 4.08 12.51 -15.58
CA ILE A 345 3.75 12.37 -14.16
C ILE A 345 2.78 11.20 -14.03
N SER A 346 3.24 10.14 -13.37
CA SER A 346 2.47 8.95 -13.04
C SER A 346 2.67 8.62 -11.55
N ALA A 347 2.13 7.50 -11.07
CA ALA A 347 2.39 7.03 -9.71
C ALA A 347 3.07 5.67 -9.72
N SER A 348 3.51 5.24 -8.55
CA SER A 348 4.35 4.04 -8.40
C SER A 348 3.68 2.75 -8.92
N TYR A 349 2.35 2.73 -9.07
CA TYR A 349 1.61 1.65 -9.73
C TYR A 349 2.09 1.33 -11.16
N ALA A 350 2.70 2.30 -11.86
CA ALA A 350 3.14 2.12 -13.24
C ALA A 350 4.47 1.34 -13.33
N ILE A 351 5.25 1.29 -12.25
CA ILE A 351 6.60 0.72 -12.23
C ILE A 351 6.60 -0.77 -12.64
N PRO A 352 5.78 -1.67 -12.07
CA PRO A 352 5.80 -3.08 -12.44
C PRO A 352 5.54 -3.29 -13.93
N HIS A 353 4.59 -2.52 -14.50
CA HIS A 353 4.26 -2.58 -15.91
C HIS A 353 5.42 -2.11 -16.80
N PHE A 354 6.11 -1.04 -16.42
CA PHE A 354 7.26 -0.53 -17.16
C PHE A 354 8.45 -1.49 -17.12
N LEU A 355 8.69 -2.15 -15.98
CA LEU A 355 9.69 -3.21 -15.85
C LEU A 355 9.35 -4.42 -16.72
N GLU A 356 8.09 -4.86 -16.71
CA GLU A 356 7.61 -5.98 -17.53
C GLU A 356 7.80 -5.73 -19.03
N LEU A 357 7.52 -4.51 -19.48
CA LEU A 357 7.72 -4.10 -20.88
C LEU A 357 9.20 -3.86 -21.24
N GLY A 358 10.09 -3.80 -20.26
CA GLY A 358 11.51 -3.50 -20.47
C GLY A 358 11.78 -2.11 -21.01
N ILE A 359 10.89 -1.14 -20.76
CA ILE A 359 11.11 0.24 -21.21
C ILE A 359 12.14 0.93 -20.30
N PRO A 360 13.07 1.73 -20.86
CA PRO A 360 14.02 2.48 -20.05
C PRO A 360 13.30 3.62 -19.33
N PHE A 361 13.35 3.63 -18.00
CA PHE A 361 12.87 4.74 -17.19
C PHE A 361 13.71 4.93 -15.93
N ASP A 362 13.71 6.15 -15.43
CA ASP A 362 14.11 6.49 -14.06
C ASP A 362 13.04 7.45 -13.49
N THR A 363 13.11 7.71 -12.19
CA THR A 363 12.14 8.52 -11.45
C THR A 363 12.80 9.71 -10.77
N ALA A 364 12.05 10.81 -10.63
CA ALA A 364 12.42 11.95 -9.82
C ALA A 364 11.24 12.46 -8.98
N PRO A 365 11.49 13.05 -7.79
CA PRO A 365 10.43 13.68 -7.02
C PRO A 365 9.82 14.83 -7.82
N LEU A 366 8.55 15.16 -7.58
CA LEU A 366 7.95 16.33 -8.23
C LEU A 366 8.66 17.63 -7.80
N PRO A 367 8.80 18.63 -8.70
CA PRO A 367 9.63 19.81 -8.47
C PRO A 367 9.08 20.75 -7.39
N ILE A 368 9.94 21.65 -6.91
CA ILE A 368 9.59 22.72 -5.96
C ILE A 368 9.16 23.98 -6.71
N ASN A 369 8.08 24.62 -6.27
CA ASN A 369 7.75 25.96 -6.74
C ASN A 369 8.72 26.97 -6.09
N PRO A 370 9.58 27.66 -6.86
CA PRO A 370 10.60 28.55 -6.30
C PRO A 370 10.01 29.81 -5.66
N ASP A 371 8.79 30.20 -6.00
CA ASP A 371 8.16 31.42 -5.49
C ASP A 371 7.51 31.20 -4.11
N THR A 372 7.06 29.98 -3.82
CA THR A 372 6.46 29.60 -2.53
C THR A 372 7.40 28.76 -1.66
N GLY A 373 8.42 28.11 -2.25
CA GLY A 373 9.27 27.12 -1.60
C GLY A 373 8.57 25.77 -1.36
N ILE A 374 7.35 25.57 -1.85
CA ILE A 374 6.54 24.38 -1.60
C ILE A 374 6.74 23.38 -2.74
N ARG A 375 6.97 22.10 -2.40
CA ARG A 375 7.02 21.01 -3.38
C ARG A 375 5.64 20.78 -3.98
N VAL A 376 5.57 20.48 -5.28
CA VAL A 376 4.36 19.91 -5.90
C VAL A 376 4.01 18.64 -5.14
N SER A 377 2.96 18.72 -4.31
CA SER A 377 2.63 17.73 -3.28
C SER A 377 1.81 16.59 -3.90
N PRO A 378 2.42 15.44 -4.22
CA PRO A 378 1.71 14.36 -4.90
C PRO A 378 0.59 13.81 -4.02
N LEU A 379 -0.48 13.30 -4.62
CA LEU A 379 -1.53 12.67 -3.83
C LEU A 379 -1.09 11.31 -3.29
N LEU A 380 -1.39 11.06 -2.01
CA LEU A 380 -1.22 9.76 -1.36
C LEU A 380 -2.51 8.95 -1.49
N ASP A 381 -2.45 7.86 -2.25
CA ASP A 381 -3.59 7.00 -2.50
C ASP A 381 -3.53 5.71 -1.67
N PHE A 382 -4.12 5.78 -0.47
CA PHE A 382 -4.18 4.64 0.44
C PHE A 382 -5.26 3.63 0.07
N LYS A 383 -4.94 2.35 0.28
CA LYS A 383 -5.89 1.23 0.34
C LYS A 383 -5.85 0.58 1.72
N ALA A 384 -7.03 0.18 2.19
CA ALA A 384 -7.22 -0.39 3.52
C ALA A 384 -8.26 -1.51 3.49
N PHE A 385 -8.38 -2.23 4.60
CA PHE A 385 -9.46 -3.19 4.84
C PHE A 385 -10.44 -2.66 5.88
N ALA A 386 -11.72 -2.75 5.58
CA ALA A 386 -12.81 -2.43 6.50
C ALA A 386 -13.68 -3.66 6.75
N ILE A 387 -14.35 -3.70 7.91
CA ILE A 387 -15.27 -4.78 8.26
C ILE A 387 -16.71 -4.28 8.03
N SER A 388 -17.51 -5.08 7.34
CA SER A 388 -18.93 -4.79 7.16
C SER A 388 -19.66 -4.79 8.50
N LYS A 389 -20.58 -3.84 8.70
CA LYS A 389 -21.35 -3.74 9.96
C LYS A 389 -22.22 -4.97 10.26
N ARG A 390 -22.60 -5.71 9.22
CA ARG A 390 -23.41 -6.95 9.32
C ARG A 390 -22.58 -8.22 9.12
N SER A 391 -21.25 -8.15 9.24
CA SER A 391 -20.40 -9.35 9.28
C SER A 391 -20.86 -10.27 10.41
N LYS A 392 -20.89 -11.57 10.13
CA LYS A 392 -21.24 -12.59 11.14
C LYS A 392 -20.01 -13.14 11.85
N ASN A 393 -18.85 -13.09 11.19
CA ASN A 393 -17.58 -13.55 11.74
C ASN A 393 -16.62 -12.35 11.93
N THR A 394 -16.95 -11.48 12.90
CA THR A 394 -16.15 -10.25 13.13
C THR A 394 -14.75 -10.57 13.68
N ILE A 395 -14.59 -11.65 14.44
CA ILE A 395 -13.30 -12.02 15.04
C ILE A 395 -12.39 -12.63 13.96
N GLY A 396 -12.90 -13.52 13.11
CA GLY A 396 -12.16 -14.01 11.95
C GLY A 396 -11.78 -12.87 11.00
N ALA A 397 -12.69 -11.93 10.76
CA ALA A 397 -12.40 -10.74 9.96
C ALA A 397 -11.28 -9.88 10.57
N ARG A 398 -11.30 -9.67 11.89
CA ARG A 398 -10.24 -8.99 12.62
C ARG A 398 -8.89 -9.70 12.43
N ARG A 399 -8.83 -11.02 12.67
CA ARG A 399 -7.59 -11.82 12.58
C ARG A 399 -7.01 -11.83 11.16
N LEU A 400 -7.86 -11.90 10.14
CA LEU A 400 -7.40 -11.79 8.75
C LEU A 400 -6.86 -10.39 8.43
N ILE A 401 -7.51 -9.31 8.89
CA ILE A 401 -6.99 -7.94 8.70
C ILE A 401 -5.66 -7.74 9.44
N GLU A 402 -5.53 -8.22 10.67
CA GLU A 402 -4.27 -8.13 11.44
C GLU A 402 -3.12 -8.82 10.71
N TYR A 403 -3.35 -10.02 10.16
CA TYR A 403 -2.38 -10.72 9.32
C TYR A 403 -2.04 -9.93 8.04
N LEU A 404 -3.04 -9.51 7.26
CA LEU A 404 -2.82 -8.82 5.99
C LEU A 404 -2.09 -7.48 6.18
N CYS A 405 -2.40 -6.77 7.27
CA CYS A 405 -1.75 -5.52 7.63
C CYS A 405 -0.47 -5.73 8.46
N GLY A 406 -0.03 -6.97 8.66
CA GLY A 406 1.22 -7.31 9.33
C GLY A 406 2.46 -6.95 8.51
N GLN A 407 3.61 -6.87 9.19
CA GLN A 407 4.88 -6.44 8.59
C GLN A 407 5.30 -7.33 7.40
N GLY A 408 5.20 -8.66 7.56
CA GLY A 408 5.59 -9.62 6.52
C GLY A 408 4.76 -9.52 5.25
N VAL A 409 3.43 -9.53 5.39
CA VAL A 409 2.51 -9.43 4.24
C VAL A 409 2.69 -8.10 3.52
N GLN A 410 2.75 -6.98 4.26
CA GLN A 410 2.97 -5.68 3.66
C GLN A 410 4.30 -5.61 2.91
N GLN A 411 5.40 -6.15 3.46
CA GLN A 411 6.68 -6.19 2.77
C GLN A 411 6.60 -7.01 1.47
N ARG A 412 6.11 -8.25 1.53
CA ARG A 412 6.00 -9.13 0.35
C ARG A 412 5.13 -8.51 -0.73
N PHE A 413 4.00 -7.91 -0.35
CA PHE A 413 3.09 -7.26 -1.29
C PHE A 413 3.71 -6.00 -1.92
N THR A 414 4.26 -5.11 -1.11
CA THR A 414 4.69 -3.77 -1.57
C THR A 414 5.98 -3.81 -2.37
N SER A 415 6.93 -4.69 -2.02
CA SER A 415 8.12 -4.95 -2.84
C SER A 415 7.78 -5.40 -4.26
N ALA A 416 6.83 -6.33 -4.39
CA ALA A 416 6.45 -6.89 -5.69
C ALA A 416 5.59 -5.94 -6.54
N THR A 417 4.95 -4.95 -5.92
CA THR A 417 4.01 -4.03 -6.59
C THR A 417 4.53 -2.60 -6.70
N ALA A 418 5.76 -2.35 -6.25
CA ALA A 418 6.36 -1.01 -6.15
C ALA A 418 5.45 -0.01 -5.39
N LYS A 419 4.79 -0.48 -4.33
CA LYS A 419 3.95 0.33 -3.44
C LYS A 419 4.70 0.67 -2.15
N LEU A 420 4.11 1.52 -1.31
CA LEU A 420 4.58 1.78 0.04
C LEU A 420 3.70 1.05 1.06
N PRO A 421 4.29 0.36 2.05
CA PRO A 421 3.57 -0.23 3.16
C PRO A 421 3.04 0.88 4.06
N ALA A 422 1.83 0.71 4.56
CA ALA A 422 1.29 1.62 5.55
C ALA A 422 1.92 1.43 6.94
N LEU A 423 2.52 0.28 7.22
CA LEU A 423 3.26 0.02 8.44
C LEU A 423 4.72 0.48 8.31
N GLU A 424 5.14 1.42 9.15
CA GLU A 424 6.47 2.04 9.08
C GLU A 424 7.61 1.03 9.22
N THR A 425 7.42 -0.01 10.04
CA THR A 425 8.44 -1.04 10.26
C THR A 425 8.70 -1.89 9.01
N ALA A 426 7.79 -1.90 8.02
CA ALA A 426 7.99 -2.57 6.74
C ALA A 426 8.78 -1.71 5.72
N LEU A 427 8.91 -0.39 5.93
CA LEU A 427 9.57 0.53 4.98
C LEU A 427 11.07 0.28 4.77
N PRO A 428 11.92 0.05 5.80
CA PRO A 428 13.35 -0.09 5.60
C PRO A 428 13.71 -1.30 4.75
N ALA A 429 12.95 -2.38 4.89
CA ALA A 429 13.24 -3.66 4.26
C ALA A 429 12.99 -3.66 2.74
N ILE A 430 12.15 -2.75 2.25
CA ILE A 430 11.83 -2.62 0.82
C ILE A 430 12.70 -1.56 0.11
N SER A 431 13.46 -0.77 0.86
CA SER A 431 14.28 0.33 0.34
C SER A 431 15.58 -0.12 -0.30
N GLU A 432 16.13 -1.24 0.17
CA GLU A 432 17.45 -1.73 -0.22
C GLU A 432 17.49 -2.29 -1.65
N ASP A 433 16.33 -2.64 -2.21
CA ASP A 433 16.26 -3.47 -3.42
C ASP A 433 15.90 -2.69 -4.71
N ASN A 434 15.51 -1.41 -4.64
CA ASN A 434 14.92 -0.70 -5.78
C ASN A 434 15.34 0.77 -5.96
N GLN A 435 15.80 1.13 -7.18
CA GLN A 435 16.34 2.47 -7.51
C GLN A 435 15.33 3.64 -7.41
N TRP A 436 14.03 3.37 -7.54
CA TRP A 436 12.96 4.37 -7.44
C TRP A 436 12.53 4.64 -5.99
N TYR A 437 13.00 3.85 -5.03
CA TYR A 437 12.46 3.87 -3.68
C TYR A 437 12.78 5.16 -2.92
N GLU A 438 14.00 5.70 -3.08
CA GLU A 438 14.37 7.01 -2.52
C GLU A 438 13.43 8.11 -3.02
N THR A 439 13.15 8.12 -4.34
CA THR A 439 12.22 9.07 -4.95
C THR A 439 10.80 8.89 -4.41
N LEU A 440 10.39 7.65 -4.21
CA LEU A 440 9.07 7.30 -3.69
C LEU A 440 8.88 7.77 -2.24
N LEU A 441 9.90 7.62 -1.38
CA LEU A 441 9.90 8.12 -0.01
C LEU A 441 9.82 9.65 0.04
N ILE A 442 10.66 10.36 -0.72
CA ILE A 442 10.63 11.83 -0.79
C ILE A 442 9.25 12.32 -1.27
N SER A 443 8.67 11.63 -2.24
CA SER A 443 7.33 11.94 -2.76
C SER A 443 6.24 11.64 -1.72
N SER A 444 6.41 10.59 -0.92
CA SER A 444 5.49 10.25 0.18
C SER A 444 5.51 11.29 1.29
N GLU A 445 6.70 11.70 1.72
CA GLU A 445 6.89 12.69 2.81
C GLU A 445 6.27 14.04 2.45
N ALA A 446 6.37 14.46 1.19
CA ALA A 446 5.77 15.69 0.69
C ALA A 446 4.29 15.53 0.28
N GLY A 447 3.73 14.32 0.34
CA GLY A 447 2.44 14.01 -0.27
C GLY A 447 1.24 14.43 0.57
N THR A 448 0.12 14.67 -0.12
CA THR A 448 -1.17 15.05 0.49
C THR A 448 -2.16 13.90 0.41
N VAL A 449 -2.79 13.57 1.53
CA VAL A 449 -3.83 12.55 1.59
C VAL A 449 -5.03 12.95 0.73
N ILE A 450 -5.55 12.02 -0.06
CA ILE A 450 -6.82 12.20 -0.78
C ILE A 450 -7.94 12.43 0.23
N PRO A 451 -8.67 13.57 0.17
CA PRO A 451 -9.72 13.86 1.14
C PRO A 451 -10.85 12.83 1.13
N THR A 452 -11.40 12.57 2.31
CA THR A 452 -12.47 11.58 2.52
C THR A 452 -13.87 12.18 2.31
N ASP A 453 -13.99 13.50 2.29
CA ASP A 453 -15.25 14.23 2.23
C ASP A 453 -16.03 14.03 0.93
N LYS A 454 -17.36 13.99 1.04
CA LYS A 454 -18.29 13.96 -0.09
C LYS A 454 -18.01 15.05 -1.14
N ALA A 455 -17.60 16.23 -0.69
CA ALA A 455 -17.27 17.36 -1.55
C ALA A 455 -16.15 17.03 -2.54
N TYR A 456 -15.17 16.22 -2.16
CA TYR A 456 -14.07 15.82 -3.02
C TYR A 456 -14.55 15.08 -4.28
N SER A 457 -15.51 14.15 -4.14
CA SER A 457 -16.04 13.40 -5.28
C SER A 457 -16.79 14.30 -6.27
N ILE A 458 -17.53 15.29 -5.75
CA ILE A 458 -18.25 16.28 -6.58
C ILE A 458 -17.25 17.20 -7.29
N TYR A 459 -16.26 17.71 -6.54
CA TYR A 459 -15.17 18.52 -7.07
C TYR A 459 -14.43 17.80 -8.21
N LYS A 460 -13.97 16.56 -7.96
CA LYS A 460 -13.20 15.77 -8.93
C LYS A 460 -13.94 15.61 -10.26
N ASN A 461 -15.22 15.23 -10.20
CA ASN A 461 -16.03 14.99 -11.39
C ASN A 461 -16.37 16.29 -12.14
N THR A 462 -16.56 17.39 -11.43
CA THR A 462 -16.88 18.69 -12.02
C THR A 462 -15.65 19.29 -12.68
N MET A 463 -14.51 19.30 -11.97
CA MET A 463 -13.23 19.76 -12.50
C MET A 463 -12.80 18.97 -13.74
N TRP A 464 -12.98 17.65 -13.78
CA TRP A 464 -12.64 16.85 -14.96
C TRP A 464 -13.34 17.33 -16.24
N LYS A 465 -14.59 17.78 -16.13
CA LYS A 465 -15.34 18.37 -17.25
C LYS A 465 -14.86 19.78 -17.56
N MET A 466 -14.66 20.58 -16.52
CA MET A 466 -14.41 22.02 -16.64
C MET A 466 -13.01 22.35 -17.13
N LEU A 467 -11.98 21.58 -16.70
CA LEU A 467 -10.59 21.76 -17.13
C LEU A 467 -10.42 21.65 -18.65
N ARG A 468 -11.28 20.89 -19.34
CA ARG A 468 -11.25 20.80 -20.81
C ARG A 468 -11.49 22.13 -21.49
N PHE A 469 -12.31 23.01 -20.92
CA PHE A 469 -12.60 24.31 -21.52
C PHE A 469 -11.39 25.25 -21.42
N ALA A 470 -10.67 25.23 -20.29
CA ALA A 470 -9.42 25.97 -20.13
C ALA A 470 -8.34 25.42 -21.08
N ILE A 471 -8.09 24.11 -21.04
CA ILE A 471 -7.04 23.44 -21.81
C ILE A 471 -7.25 23.57 -23.33
N SER A 472 -8.51 23.60 -23.79
CA SER A 472 -8.83 23.81 -25.21
C SER A 472 -8.91 25.29 -25.63
N GLY A 473 -8.70 26.23 -24.71
CA GLY A 473 -8.80 27.66 -24.96
C GLY A 473 -10.23 28.17 -25.22
N LYS A 474 -11.25 27.36 -24.95
CA LYS A 474 -12.67 27.73 -25.13
C LYS A 474 -13.19 28.67 -24.05
N MET A 475 -12.51 28.72 -22.90
CA MET A 475 -12.86 29.58 -21.78
C MET A 475 -11.61 29.97 -20.99
N PRO A 476 -11.46 31.24 -20.56
CA PRO A 476 -10.35 31.65 -19.70
C PRO A 476 -10.33 30.88 -18.37
N ALA A 477 -9.14 30.70 -17.78
CA ALA A 477 -8.94 29.95 -16.54
C ALA A 477 -9.83 30.46 -15.39
N GLU A 478 -9.84 31.77 -15.15
CA GLU A 478 -10.67 32.43 -14.13
C GLU A 478 -12.15 32.06 -14.27
N GLN A 479 -12.73 32.24 -15.47
CA GLN A 479 -14.14 31.89 -15.73
C GLN A 479 -14.43 30.40 -15.59
N VAL A 480 -13.47 29.53 -15.91
CA VAL A 480 -13.59 28.08 -15.68
C VAL A 480 -13.71 27.80 -14.18
N LEU A 481 -12.86 28.42 -13.36
CA LEU A 481 -12.86 28.20 -11.91
C LEU A 481 -14.12 28.77 -11.25
N GLU A 482 -14.57 29.98 -11.63
CA GLU A 482 -15.82 30.57 -11.15
C GLU A 482 -17.02 29.67 -11.44
N LYS A 483 -17.21 29.25 -12.69
CA LYS A 483 -18.30 28.34 -13.06
C LYS A 483 -18.19 26.99 -12.37
N THR A 484 -16.96 26.49 -12.13
CA THR A 484 -16.77 25.24 -11.39
C THR A 484 -17.20 25.40 -9.94
N GLN A 485 -16.88 26.53 -9.29
CA GLN A 485 -17.33 26.84 -7.93
C GLN A 485 -18.86 26.83 -7.84
N GLU A 486 -19.54 27.54 -8.75
CA GLU A 486 -21.01 27.57 -8.81
C GLU A 486 -21.61 26.16 -8.94
N LEU A 487 -21.06 25.34 -9.85
CA LEU A 487 -21.53 23.97 -10.07
C LEU A 487 -21.28 23.06 -8.88
N VAL A 488 -20.15 23.19 -8.20
CA VAL A 488 -19.84 22.38 -7.01
C VAL A 488 -20.75 22.77 -5.84
N ASN A 489 -20.93 24.06 -5.58
CA ASN A 489 -21.83 24.56 -4.55
C ASN A 489 -23.26 24.05 -4.77
N LYS A 490 -23.79 24.19 -5.99
CA LYS A 490 -25.13 23.70 -6.33
C LYS A 490 -25.27 22.18 -6.14
N ASN A 491 -24.28 21.40 -6.56
CA ASN A 491 -24.31 19.94 -6.39
C ASN A 491 -24.20 19.50 -4.92
N LEU A 492 -23.58 20.31 -4.06
CA LEU A 492 -23.54 20.07 -2.62
C LEU A 492 -24.90 20.38 -1.99
N GLU A 493 -25.51 21.50 -2.33
CA GLU A 493 -26.86 21.88 -1.90
C GLU A 493 -27.92 20.84 -2.31
N ASP A 494 -27.95 20.43 -3.58
CA ASP A 494 -28.95 19.48 -4.12
C ASP A 494 -28.85 18.06 -3.51
N ARG A 495 -27.75 17.75 -2.81
CA ARG A 495 -27.46 16.42 -2.26
C ARG A 495 -27.43 16.38 -0.73
N ASN A 496 -27.61 17.51 -0.06
CA ASN A 496 -27.88 17.58 1.37
C ASN A 496 -29.37 17.39 1.62
#